data_AF-A0A4U0NI74-F1
#
_entry.id   AF-A0A4U0NI74-F1
#
_cell.length_a   1.000
_cell.length_b   1.000
_cell.length_c   1.000
_cell.angle_alpha   90.00
_cell.angle_beta   90.00
_cell.angle_gamma   90.00
#
_symmetry.space_group_name_H-M   'P 1'
#
loop_
_entity.id
_entity.type
_entity.pdbx_description
1 polymer ?
#
loop_
_entity_poly.entity_id
_entity_poly.type
_entity_poly.pdbx_seq_one_letter_code
_entity_poly.pdbx_strand_id
1 'polypeptide(L)'
;MEYCSDILFNKPNCLKFWEYIKIVPEKWKERTVDEEGGGFWVVAVLGKSVIYYNDIEEGYNLSTFTNYGKIDNYYCNQMELHEMIESLF
;
A
#
# COMPACT_ATOMS: atom_id res chain seq x y z
N MET A 1 20.61 2.15 -2.78
CA MET A 1 19.15 2.08 -2.67
C MET A 1 18.89 1.64 -1.24
N GLU A 2 18.52 2.57 -0.36
CA GLU A 2 18.17 2.24 1.02
C GLU A 2 16.82 1.54 1.03
N TYR A 3 16.69 0.45 1.79
CA TYR A 3 15.40 -0.22 1.90
C TYR A 3 14.47 0.58 2.80
N CYS A 4 13.15 0.48 2.58
CA CYS A 4 12.15 1.14 3.44
C CYS A 4 12.39 0.85 4.94
N SER A 5 12.80 -0.37 5.28
CA SER A 5 13.16 -0.75 6.65
C SER A 5 14.37 0.03 7.21
N ASP A 6 15.35 0.38 6.37
CA ASP A 6 16.51 1.16 6.78
C ASP A 6 16.11 2.61 7.10
N ILE A 7 15.21 3.18 6.29
CA ILE A 7 14.67 4.54 6.51
C ILE A 7 13.82 4.57 7.78
N LEU A 8 12.95 3.57 7.96
CA LEU A 8 12.09 3.47 9.14
C LEU A 8 12.84 3.10 10.42
N PHE A 9 14.06 2.57 10.35
CA PHE A 9 14.88 2.24 11.52
C PHE A 9 15.07 3.45 12.46
N ASN A 10 15.26 4.63 11.87
CA ASN A 10 15.39 5.89 12.62
C ASN A 10 14.03 6.46 13.10
N LYS A 11 12.92 5.80 12.76
CA LYS A 11 11.53 6.15 13.13
C LYS A 11 10.86 4.93 13.79
N PRO A 12 11.27 4.54 15.00
CA PRO A 12 10.93 3.24 15.59
C PRO A 12 9.43 3.00 15.78
N ASN A 13 8.63 4.06 15.93
CA ASN A 13 7.19 3.93 16.00
C ASN A 13 6.57 3.62 14.63
N CYS A 14 7.04 4.28 13.56
CA CYS A 14 6.61 3.99 12.19
C CYS A 14 7.07 2.59 11.77
N LEU A 15 8.27 2.16 12.17
CA LEU A 15 8.73 0.78 11.95
C LEU A 15 7.82 -0.24 12.65
N LYS A 16 7.49 -0.04 13.93
CA LYS A 16 6.55 -0.91 14.65
C LYS A 16 5.18 -0.93 14.00
N PHE A 17 4.67 0.24 13.61
CA PHE A 17 3.40 0.35 12.91
C PHE A 17 3.40 -0.45 11.61
N TRP A 18 4.44 -0.31 10.79
CA TRP A 18 4.63 -1.10 9.57
C TRP A 18 4.62 -2.61 9.84
N GLU A 19 5.33 -3.08 10.87
CA GLU A 19 5.34 -4.50 11.24
C GLU A 19 3.95 -5.05 11.60
N TYR A 20 3.03 -4.21 12.10
CA TYR A 20 1.67 -4.62 12.44
C TYR A 20 0.71 -4.65 11.26
N ILE A 21 0.92 -3.81 10.24
CA ILE A 21 -0.02 -3.66 9.12
C ILE A 21 0.42 -4.39 7.86
N LYS A 22 1.73 -4.67 7.72
CA LYS A 22 2.26 -5.31 6.52
C LYS A 22 1.71 -6.73 6.36
N ILE A 23 1.48 -7.11 5.12
CA ILE A 23 1.13 -8.46 4.73
C ILE A 23 2.17 -8.98 3.73
N VAL A 24 2.12 -10.29 3.43
CA VAL A 24 2.78 -10.78 2.21
C VAL A 24 2.09 -10.10 1.03
N PRO A 25 2.83 -9.50 0.06
CA PRO A 25 2.20 -8.81 -1.05
C PRO A 25 1.20 -9.70 -1.80
N GLU A 26 0.00 -9.17 -2.01
CA GLU A 26 -1.09 -9.86 -2.69
C GLU A 26 -1.61 -9.03 -3.85
N LYS A 27 -1.99 -9.66 -4.95
CA LYS A 27 -2.56 -8.96 -6.10
C LYS A 27 -4.07 -8.82 -5.98
N TRP A 28 -4.57 -7.60 -5.87
CA TRP A 28 -5.99 -7.26 -5.69
C TRP A 28 -6.51 -6.51 -6.92
N LYS A 29 -7.78 -6.70 -7.27
CA LYS A 29 -8.39 -6.00 -8.42
C LYS A 29 -8.97 -4.64 -8.01
N GLU A 30 -9.16 -3.74 -8.95
CA GLU A 30 -10.06 -2.62 -8.74
C GLU A 30 -11.53 -3.07 -8.81
N ARG A 31 -12.42 -2.36 -8.12
CA ARG A 31 -13.85 -2.67 -8.13
C ARG A 31 -14.52 -2.41 -9.50
N THR A 32 -14.06 -1.41 -10.23
CA THR A 32 -14.77 -0.81 -11.37
C THR A 32 -14.21 -1.18 -12.74
N VAL A 33 -12.93 -1.54 -12.81
CA VAL A 33 -12.27 -1.86 -14.08
C VAL A 33 -11.79 -3.32 -14.06
N ASP A 34 -12.10 -4.06 -15.13
CA ASP A 34 -11.36 -5.29 -15.45
C ASP A 34 -9.98 -4.86 -15.95
N GLU A 35 -9.06 -4.67 -15.01
CA GLU A 35 -7.75 -4.12 -15.32
C GLU A 35 -6.96 -5.08 -16.20
N GLU A 36 -6.62 -4.63 -17.41
CA GLU A 36 -5.72 -5.34 -18.34
C GLU A 36 -4.34 -5.61 -17.71
N GLY A 37 -3.97 -4.92 -16.62
CA GLY A 37 -2.75 -5.12 -15.82
C GLY A 37 -2.84 -6.19 -14.70
N GLY A 38 -4.03 -6.77 -14.48
CA GLY A 38 -4.22 -7.86 -13.52
C GLY A 38 -4.26 -7.45 -12.04
N GLY A 39 -4.47 -6.17 -11.73
CA GLY A 39 -4.63 -5.64 -10.37
C GLY A 39 -3.40 -4.97 -9.77
N PHE A 40 -3.54 -4.50 -8.53
CA PHE A 40 -2.54 -3.81 -7.73
C PHE A 40 -1.91 -4.71 -6.67
N TRP A 41 -0.65 -4.45 -6.33
CA TRP A 41 0.02 -5.15 -5.23
C TRP A 41 -0.32 -4.50 -3.90
N VAL A 42 -1.21 -5.11 -3.14
CA VAL A 42 -1.50 -4.72 -1.75
C VAL A 42 -0.40 -5.25 -0.85
N VAL A 43 0.20 -4.35 -0.06
CA VAL A 43 1.34 -4.66 0.82
C VAL A 43 1.02 -4.48 2.31
N ALA A 44 -0.09 -3.81 2.64
CA ALA A 44 -0.56 -3.70 4.01
C ALA A 44 -2.08 -3.54 4.10
N VAL A 45 -2.63 -3.99 5.24
CA VAL A 45 -4.05 -3.87 5.60
C VAL A 45 -4.16 -3.20 6.97
N LEU A 46 -4.97 -2.14 7.05
CA LEU A 46 -5.25 -1.41 8.27
C LEU A 46 -6.77 -1.17 8.37
N GLY A 47 -7.45 -1.94 9.23
CA GLY A 47 -8.90 -1.87 9.35
C GLY A 47 -9.60 -2.19 8.03
N LYS A 48 -10.27 -1.19 7.42
CA LYS A 48 -10.92 -1.28 6.10
C LYS A 48 -10.15 -0.57 4.99
N SER A 49 -8.87 -0.30 5.22
CA SER A 49 -7.98 0.36 4.27
C SER A 49 -6.81 -0.54 3.91
N VAL A 50 -6.23 -0.28 2.74
CA VAL A 50 -5.06 -0.98 2.21
C VAL A 50 -4.05 0.00 1.65
N ILE A 51 -2.78 -0.31 1.83
CA ILE A 51 -1.70 0.31 1.06
C ILE A 51 -1.41 -0.59 -0.12
N TYR A 52 -1.46 -0.03 -1.32
CA TYR A 52 -1.16 -0.75 -2.55
C TYR A 52 -0.12 -0.01 -3.40
N TYR A 53 0.67 -0.77 -4.14
CA TYR A 53 1.58 -0.28 -5.15
C TYR A 53 0.91 -0.26 -6.52
N ASN A 54 1.01 0.87 -7.19
CA ASN A 54 0.58 1.11 -8.55
C ASN A 54 1.81 1.04 -9.47
N ASP A 55 1.86 0.02 -10.33
CA ASP A 55 2.97 -0.24 -11.24
C ASP A 55 2.97 0.66 -12.48
N ILE A 56 1.83 1.25 -12.83
CA ILE A 56 1.74 2.23 -13.93
C ILE A 56 2.32 3.57 -13.49
N GLU A 57 2.02 4.00 -12.27
CA GLU A 57 2.43 5.31 -11.73
C GLU A 57 3.70 5.22 -10.88
N GLU A 58 4.20 4.01 -10.64
CA GLU A 58 5.37 3.67 -9.82
C GLU A 58 5.31 4.24 -8.39
N GLY A 59 4.17 4.10 -7.69
CA GLY A 59 3.97 4.70 -6.37
C GLY A 59 3.00 3.98 -5.44
N TYR A 60 3.11 4.28 -4.15
CA TYR A 60 2.23 3.74 -3.12
C TYR A 60 1.03 4.64 -2.86
N ASN A 61 -0.13 4.02 -2.66
CA ASN A 61 -1.41 4.69 -2.48
C ASN A 61 -2.23 4.02 -1.37
N LEU A 62 -3.14 4.78 -0.77
CA LEU A 62 -4.09 4.27 0.21
C LEU A 62 -5.48 4.17 -0.43
N SER A 63 -6.10 3.00 -0.32
CA SER A 63 -7.50 2.81 -0.70
C SER A 63 -8.29 2.19 0.44
N THR A 64 -9.62 2.30 0.37
CA THR A 64 -10.52 1.47 1.18
C THR A 64 -10.87 0.18 0.45
N PHE A 65 -11.41 -0.79 1.17
CA PHE A 65 -12.04 -1.96 0.56
C PHE A 65 -13.32 -2.34 1.28
N THR A 66 -14.34 -2.68 0.49
CA THR A 66 -15.58 -3.29 0.98
C THR A 66 -15.50 -4.81 0.95
N ASN A 67 -14.79 -5.37 -0.04
CA ASN A 67 -14.59 -6.81 -0.21
C ASN A 67 -13.10 -7.11 -0.26
N TYR A 68 -12.64 -8.09 0.51
CA TYR A 68 -11.24 -8.52 0.48
C TYR A 68 -10.84 -8.95 -0.94
N GLY A 69 -9.65 -8.57 -1.38
CA GLY A 69 -9.17 -8.81 -2.75
C GLY A 69 -9.61 -7.75 -3.77
N LYS A 70 -10.34 -6.71 -3.35
CA LYS A 70 -10.76 -5.59 -4.23
C LYS A 70 -10.57 -4.23 -3.57
N ILE A 71 -9.81 -3.34 -4.21
CA ILE A 71 -9.74 -1.94 -3.78
C ILE A 71 -10.95 -1.16 -4.29
N ASP A 72 -11.44 -0.21 -3.50
CA ASP A 72 -12.63 0.58 -3.86
C ASP A 72 -12.27 1.82 -4.70
N ASN A 73 -11.08 2.40 -4.51
CA ASN A 73 -10.64 3.60 -5.22
C ASN A 73 -9.20 3.47 -5.73
N TYR A 74 -9.00 3.91 -6.97
CA TYR A 74 -7.70 4.09 -7.60
C TYR A 74 -7.18 5.53 -7.45
N TYR A 75 -5.87 5.66 -7.30
CA TYR A 75 -5.12 6.90 -7.18
C TYR A 75 -3.76 6.80 -7.90
N CYS A 76 -3.26 7.96 -8.36
CA CYS A 76 -2.03 8.11 -9.13
C CYS A 76 -0.91 8.84 -8.36
N ASN A 77 -0.79 8.64 -7.04
CA ASN A 77 0.31 9.27 -6.31
C ASN A 77 1.60 8.48 -6.49
N GLN A 78 2.72 9.21 -6.38
CA GLN A 78 4.09 8.71 -6.54
C GLN A 78 4.84 8.66 -5.19
N MET A 79 4.12 8.40 -4.10
CA MET A 79 4.73 8.34 -2.78
C MET A 79 5.59 7.09 -2.64
N GLU A 80 6.74 7.23 -2.01
CA GLU A 80 7.53 6.11 -1.55
C GLU A 80 6.82 5.40 -0.38
N LEU A 81 7.10 4.10 -0.17
CA LEU A 81 6.44 3.32 0.88
C LEU A 81 6.64 3.93 2.27
N HIS A 82 7.84 4.42 2.57
CA HIS A 82 8.11 5.02 3.87
C HIS A 82 7.31 6.32 4.08
N GLU A 83 7.14 7.14 3.04
CA GLU A 83 6.34 8.37 3.11
C GLU A 83 4.87 8.04 3.35
N MET A 84 4.36 6.98 2.72
CA MET A 84 2.99 6.51 2.95
C MET A 84 2.79 6.06 4.40
N ILE A 85 3.71 5.24 4.93
CA ILE A 85 3.65 4.75 6.31
C ILE A 85 3.71 5.90 7.31
N GLU A 86 4.60 6.87 7.09
CA GLU A 86 4.75 8.05 7.94
C GLU A 86 3.51 8.95 7.90
N SER A 87 2.80 9.04 6.78
CA SER A 87 1.59 9.86 6.67
C SER A 87 0.39 9.31 7.46
N LEU A 88 0.45 8.05 7.88
CA LEU A 88 -0.63 7.32 8.57
C LEU A 88 -0.42 7.16 10.08
N PHE A 89 0.75 7.56 10.59
CA PHE A 89 1.17 7.41 11.99
C PHE A 89 1.14 8.74 12.74
#